data_AF-A0A1U9NDA2-F1
#
_entry.id   AF-A0A1U9NDA2-F1
#
_cell.length_a   1.000
_cell.length_b   1.000
_cell.length_c   1.000
_cell.angle_alpha   90.00
_cell.angle_beta   90.00
_cell.angle_gamma   90.00
#
_symmetry.space_group_name_H-M   'P 1'
#
loop_
_entity.id
_entity.type
_entity.pdbx_description
1 polymer ?
#
loop_
_entity_poly.entity_id
_entity_poly.type
_entity_poly.pdbx_seq_one_letter_code
_entity_poly.pdbx_strand_id
1 'polypeptide(L)'
;MLVLTRRPHQVIHIHTSDGLIEVHLNDCNSNQVRLGFVAPANVKIMREEIDEPNEDSLCVSRPENLVQARRNAAPSLLRALFTPGSTGSQ
;
A
#
# COMPACT_ATOMS: atom_id res chain seq x y z
N MET A 1 -1.85 25.04 -23.18
CA MET A 1 -0.88 23.95 -23.06
C MET A 1 0.46 24.43 -23.61
N LEU A 2 1.50 24.49 -22.78
CA LEU A 2 2.87 24.80 -23.20
C LEU A 2 3.61 23.48 -23.47
N VAL A 3 4.28 23.36 -24.60
CA VAL A 3 4.99 22.13 -25.00
C VAL A 3 6.46 22.46 -25.19
N LEU A 4 7.34 21.72 -24.52
CA LEU A 4 8.78 21.89 -24.59
C LEU A 4 9.45 20.54 -24.86
N THR A 5 10.51 20.53 -25.67
CA THR A 5 11.31 19.34 -25.94
C THR A 5 12.67 19.46 -25.30
N ARG A 6 13.08 18.48 -24.49
CA ARG A 6 14.37 18.45 -23.79
C ARG A 6 15.18 17.21 -24.16
N ARG A 7 16.51 17.38 -24.17
CA ARG A 7 17.49 16.28 -24.25
C ARG A 7 17.80 15.77 -22.83
N PRO A 8 18.38 14.56 -22.69
CA PRO A 8 18.89 14.08 -21.41
C PRO A 8 19.80 15.12 -20.73
N HIS A 9 19.70 15.19 -19.40
CA HIS A 9 20.37 16.14 -18.51
C HIS A 9 19.97 17.61 -18.68
N GLN A 10 18.93 17.91 -19.46
CA GLN A 10 18.34 19.25 -19.48
C GLN A 10 17.21 19.35 -18.45
N VAL A 11 17.09 20.55 -17.89
CA VAL A 11 16.16 20.85 -16.80
C VAL A 11 15.09 21.82 -17.28
N ILE A 12 13.86 21.62 -16.83
CA ILE A 12 12.74 22.57 -16.95
C ILE A 12 12.49 23.17 -15.58
N HIS A 13 12.45 24.49 -15.50
CA HIS A 13 12.13 25.23 -14.28
C HIS A 13 10.68 25.71 -14.33
N ILE A 14 9.91 25.35 -13.30
CA ILE A 14 8.54 25.80 -13.10
C ILE A 14 8.53 26.66 -11.83
N HIS A 15 8.28 27.95 -12.01
CA HIS A 15 8.15 28.89 -10.90
C HIS A 15 6.70 28.92 -10.42
N THR A 16 6.47 28.58 -9.16
CA THR A 16 5.18 28.70 -8.48
C THR A 16 5.28 29.72 -7.34
N SER A 17 4.15 30.07 -6.74
CA SER A 17 4.12 30.90 -5.52
C SER A 17 4.82 30.23 -4.34
N ASP A 18 4.83 28.90 -4.31
CA ASP A 18 5.37 28.10 -3.21
C ASP A 18 6.85 27.74 -3.38
N GLY A 19 7.42 27.98 -4.57
CA GLY A 19 8.84 27.81 -4.84
C GLY A 19 9.17 27.41 -6.28
N LEU A 20 10.39 26.92 -6.47
CA LEU A 20 10.88 26.41 -7.74
C LEU A 20 10.73 24.90 -7.79
N ILE A 21 10.11 24.40 -8.87
CA ILE A 21 10.10 22.98 -9.20
C ILE A 21 11.03 22.77 -10.40
N GLU A 22 11.98 21.85 -10.25
CA GLU A 22 12.87 21.43 -11.33
C GLU A 22 12.46 20.06 -11.85
N VAL A 23 12.25 19.97 -13.16
CA VAL A 23 11.99 18.71 -13.85
C VAL A 23 13.23 18.33 -14.65
N HIS A 24 13.87 17.24 -14.26
CA HIS A 24 15.09 16.72 -14.87
C HIS A 24 14.75 15.59 -15.81
N LEU A 25 15.12 15.71 -17.09
CA LEU A 25 15.06 14.57 -18.00
C LEU A 25 16.37 13.79 -17.87
N ASN A 26 16.37 12.72 -17.08
CA ASN A 26 17.61 11.97 -16.78
C ASN A 26 18.02 11.07 -17.96
N ASP A 27 17.05 10.40 -18.57
CA ASP A 27 17.28 9.47 -19.67
C ASP A 27 15.99 9.28 -20.48
N CYS A 28 16.10 8.90 -21.75
CA CYS A 28 14.97 8.66 -22.64
C CYS A 28 15.31 7.54 -23.63
N ASN A 29 14.44 6.54 -23.70
CA ASN A 29 14.45 5.51 -24.73
C ASN A 29 13.18 5.64 -25.60
N SER A 30 12.95 4.70 -26.53
CA SER A 30 11.82 4.79 -27.47
C SER A 30 10.44 4.76 -26.81
N ASN A 31 10.32 4.18 -25.60
CA ASN A 31 9.03 3.87 -24.98
C ASN A 31 8.87 4.49 -23.58
N GLN A 32 9.97 4.90 -22.95
CA GLN A 32 9.98 5.36 -21.56
C GLN A 32 11.01 6.46 -21.35
N VAL A 33 10.66 7.38 -20.47
CA VAL A 33 11.52 8.47 -20.01
C VAL A 33 11.76 8.32 -18.51
N ARG A 34 12.99 8.56 -18.07
CA ARG A 34 13.35 8.67 -16.65
C ARG A 34 13.33 10.14 -16.26
N LEU A 35 12.32 10.53 -15.50
CA LEU A 35 12.16 11.90 -14.99
C LEU A 35 12.61 11.96 -13.52
N GLY A 36 13.36 13.01 -13.18
CA GLY A 36 13.66 13.39 -11.81
C GLY A 36 12.95 14.69 -11.46
N PHE A 37 12.57 14.84 -10.19
CA PHE A 37 11.92 16.05 -9.71
C PHE A 37 12.61 16.56 -8.44
N VAL A 38 12.89 17.86 -8.41
CA VAL A 38 13.28 18.58 -7.20
C VAL A 38 12.20 19.60 -6.94
N ALA A 39 11.56 19.54 -5.78
CA ALA A 39 10.46 20.41 -5.43
C ALA A 39 10.47 20.75 -3.93
N PRO A 40 9.82 21.85 -3.52
CA PRO A 40 9.59 22.18 -2.12
C PRO A 40 8.79 21.09 -1.38
N ALA A 41 8.99 20.99 -0.06
CA ALA A 41 8.40 19.91 0.76
C ALA A 41 6.86 19.92 0.81
N ASN A 42 6.22 21.07 0.54
CA ASN A 42 4.77 21.21 0.51
C ASN A 42 4.15 20.82 -0.84
N VAL A 43 4.96 20.49 -1.85
CA VAL A 43 4.47 20.06 -3.16
C VAL A 43 4.47 18.54 -3.24
N LYS A 44 3.30 17.97 -3.55
CA LYS A 44 3.15 16.53 -3.78
C LYS A 44 3.31 16.25 -5.27
N ILE A 45 4.17 15.28 -5.61
CA ILE A 45 4.37 14.82 -6.98
C ILE A 45 3.85 13.39 -7.08
N MET A 46 2.82 13.20 -7.90
CA MET A 46 2.15 11.93 -8.09
C MET A 46 2.14 11.55 -9.57
N ARG A 47 2.09 10.25 -9.83
CA ARG A 47 1.71 9.75 -11.15
C ARG A 47 0.19 9.77 -11.24
N GLU A 48 -0.34 10.19 -12.37
CA GLU A 48 -1.79 10.37 -12.56
C GLU A 48 -2.55 9.07 -12.26
N GLU A 49 -2.03 7.90 -12.66
CA GLU A 49 -2.70 6.62 -12.43
C GLU A 49 -2.80 6.20 -10.96
N ILE A 50 -2.11 6.91 -10.06
CA ILE A 50 -2.11 6.69 -8.60
C ILE A 50 -2.83 7.83 -7.88
N ASP A 51 -2.99 8.98 -8.53
CA ASP A 51 -3.71 10.12 -7.99
C ASP A 51 -5.23 9.87 -8.15
N GLU A 52 -5.73 8.84 -7.45
CA GLU A 52 -7.17 8.59 -7.36
C GLU A 52 -7.84 9.83 -6.75
N PRO A 53 -8.90 10.36 -7.37
CA PRO A 53 -9.75 11.34 -6.72
C PRO A 53 -10.43 10.62 -5.56
N ASN A 54 -9.91 10.83 -4.36
CA ASN A 54 -10.40 10.23 -3.14
C ASN A 54 -11.76 10.85 -2.78
N GLU A 55 -12.80 10.48 -3.51
CA GLU A 55 -14.20 10.78 -3.19
C GLU A 55 -14.79 9.72 -2.24
N ASP A 56 -14.03 8.76 -1.71
CA ASP A 56 -14.56 7.79 -0.75
C ASP A 56 -13.46 7.12 0.10
N SER A 57 -12.92 7.88 1.05
CA SER A 57 -12.40 7.27 2.29
C SER A 57 -13.54 7.00 3.28
N LEU A 58 -14.60 6.33 2.83
CA LEU A 58 -15.57 5.71 3.74
C LEU A 58 -15.08 4.31 4.06
N CYS A 59 -14.75 4.09 5.34
CA CYS A 59 -14.51 2.78 5.91
C CYS A 59 -15.67 1.83 5.57
N VAL A 60 -15.49 0.95 4.59
CA VAL A 60 -16.24 -0.29 4.54
C VAL A 60 -15.51 -1.28 5.43
N SER A 61 -15.75 -1.16 6.74
CA SER A 61 -15.59 -2.29 7.64
C SER A 61 -16.49 -3.42 7.10
N ARG A 62 -15.90 -4.40 6.42
CA ARG A 62 -16.64 -5.62 6.06
C ARG A 62 -17.10 -6.29 7.36
N PRO A 63 -18.41 -6.47 7.57
CA PRO A 63 -18.90 -7.17 8.74
C PRO A 63 -18.59 -8.66 8.59
N GLU A 64 -18.25 -9.22 9.73
CA GLU A 64 -17.95 -10.61 10.02
C GLU A 64 -18.97 -11.55 9.36
N ASN A 65 -18.52 -12.40 8.44
CA ASN A 65 -19.28 -13.60 8.04
C ASN A 65 -18.59 -14.82 8.64
N LEU A 66 -18.99 -15.08 9.88
CA LEU A 66 -18.71 -16.27 10.67
C LEU A 66 -19.48 -17.45 10.07
N VAL A 67 -18.94 -18.08 9.01
CA VAL A 67 -19.51 -19.33 8.49
C VAL A 67 -18.89 -20.50 9.25
N GLN A 68 -19.60 -20.86 10.32
CA GLN A 68 -19.72 -22.16 10.98
C GLN A 68 -18.82 -23.30 10.44
N ALA A 69 -17.75 -23.59 11.18
CA ALA A 69 -17.18 -24.93 11.21
C ALA A 69 -18.28 -25.91 11.66
N ARG A 70 -18.63 -26.86 10.78
CA ARG A 70 -19.55 -27.98 11.06
C ARG A 70 -19.12 -28.69 12.35
N ARG A 71 -19.86 -28.45 13.42
CA ARG A 71 -19.85 -29.28 14.64
C ARG A 71 -20.63 -30.56 14.32
N ASN A 72 -19.92 -31.61 13.93
CA ASN A 72 -20.51 -32.95 13.99
C ASN A 72 -20.63 -33.34 15.47
N ALA A 73 -21.87 -33.45 15.92
CA ALA A 73 -22.25 -33.78 17.28
C ALA A 73 -22.05 -35.28 17.57
N ALA A 74 -21.46 -35.58 18.73
CA ALA A 74 -21.78 -36.76 19.52
C ALA A 74 -21.64 -36.40 21.02
N PRO A 75 -22.57 -36.85 21.88
CA PRO A 75 -22.87 -36.19 23.14
C PRO A 75 -21.97 -36.60 24.31
N SER A 76 -21.84 -35.67 25.25
CA SER A 76 -21.23 -35.82 26.57
C SER A 76 -21.87 -36.93 27.39
N LEU A 77 -21.05 -37.79 28.00
CA LEU A 77 -21.46 -38.62 29.13
C LEU A 77 -20.34 -38.63 30.17
N LEU A 78 -20.61 -37.96 31.29
CA LEU A 78 -20.19 -38.35 32.64
C LEU A 78 -18.73 -38.79 32.84
N ARG A 79 -18.02 -37.95 33.58
CA ARG A 79 -17.53 -38.30 34.94
C ARG A 79 -17.28 -39.80 35.14
N ALA A 80 -16.11 -40.26 34.74
CA ALA A 80 -15.53 -41.48 35.26
C ALA A 80 -14.05 -41.50 34.88
N LEU A 81 -13.07 -41.81 35.69
CA LEU A 81 -12.92 -42.10 37.11
C LEU A 81 -11.39 -41.93 37.30
N PHE A 82 -10.97 -41.39 38.44
CA PHE A 82 -9.76 -41.77 39.15
C PHE A 82 -8.70 -42.61 38.40
N THR A 83 -7.48 -42.08 38.29
CA THR A 83 -6.35 -42.72 38.98
C THR A 83 -5.12 -41.79 39.03
N PRO A 84 -4.48 -41.66 40.21
CA PRO A 84 -3.25 -40.91 40.41
C PRO A 84 -2.01 -41.83 40.28
N GLY A 85 -0.87 -41.22 39.94
CA GLY A 85 0.46 -41.77 40.23
C GLY A 85 1.09 -42.60 39.11
N SER A 86 2.29 -42.23 38.69
CA SER A 86 3.50 -42.77 39.34
C SER A 86 4.75 -42.26 38.64
N THR A 87 5.73 -41.96 39.46
CA THR A 87 7.10 -41.56 39.20
C THR A 87 7.92 -42.60 38.42
N GLY A 88 8.84 -42.11 37.59
CA GLY A 88 10.28 -42.43 37.71
C GLY A 88 10.85 -43.66 37.01
N SER A 89 11.99 -43.42 36.35
CA SER A 89 13.14 -44.32 36.08
C SER A 89 12.90 -45.45 35.04
N GLN A 90 13.84 -45.84 34.17
CA GLN A 90 15.28 -45.60 33.99
C GLN A 90 15.58 -45.43 32.50
#